data_AF-A0A661ATS2-F1
#
_entry.id   AF-A0A661ATS2-F1
#
_cell.length_a   1.000
_cell.length_b   1.000
_cell.length_c   1.000
_cell.angle_alpha   90.00
_cell.angle_beta   90.00
_cell.angle_gamma   90.00
#
_symmetry.space_group_name_H-M   'P 1'
#
loop_
_entity.id
_entity.type
_entity.pdbx_description
1 polymer ?
#
loop_
_entity_poly.entity_id
_entity_poly.type
_entity_poly.pdbx_seq_one_letter_code
_entity_poly.pdbx_strand_id
1 'polypeptide(L)'
;MIDLGKNVKPDTIIEKLTSEKFFAVGLSALMTTTLPALEKTVRTIHQKFPEIPVIIGGAAVSREFAERIGALYAADAVNAAKIADEIFSKG
;
A
#
# COMPACT_ATOMS: atom_id res chain seq x y z
N MET A 1 1.05 -4.70 -13.60
CA MET A 1 0.20 -4.40 -12.42
C MET A 1 -0.68 -5.61 -12.16
N ILE A 2 -0.76 -6.09 -10.91
CA ILE A 2 -1.65 -7.18 -10.51
C ILE A 2 -2.68 -6.60 -9.56
N ASP A 3 -3.96 -6.74 -9.91
CA ASP A 3 -5.07 -6.35 -9.04
C ASP A 3 -5.52 -7.57 -8.22
N LEU A 4 -5.45 -7.45 -6.89
CA LEU A 4 -5.93 -8.48 -5.96
C LEU A 4 -7.43 -8.31 -5.64
N GLY A 5 -8.04 -7.22 -6.09
CA GLY A 5 -9.45 -6.91 -5.93
C GLY A 5 -9.80 -6.34 -4.55
N LYS A 6 -11.03 -6.61 -4.11
CA LYS A 6 -11.61 -6.09 -2.86
C LYS A 6 -11.63 -7.16 -1.77
N ASN A 7 -11.55 -6.74 -0.51
CA ASN A 7 -11.56 -7.62 0.67
C ASN A 7 -10.41 -8.64 0.68
N VAL A 8 -9.24 -8.22 0.22
CA VAL A 8 -8.03 -9.05 0.21
C VAL A 8 -7.49 -9.17 1.62
N LYS A 9 -7.23 -10.41 2.05
CA LYS A 9 -6.62 -10.67 3.35
C LYS A 9 -5.15 -10.24 3.33
N PRO A 10 -4.61 -9.71 4.43
CA PRO A 10 -3.20 -9.35 4.52
C PRO A 10 -2.27 -10.51 4.12
N ASP A 11 -2.59 -11.74 4.54
CA ASP A 11 -1.79 -12.93 4.22
C ASP A 11 -1.68 -13.17 2.71
N THR A 12 -2.75 -12.97 1.94
CA THR A 12 -2.74 -13.11 0.47
C THR A 12 -1.79 -12.10 -0.18
N ILE A 13 -1.72 -10.88 0.36
CA ILE A 13 -0.80 -9.85 -0.12
C ILE A 13 0.65 -10.31 0.13
N ILE A 14 0.92 -10.82 1.34
CA ILE A 14 2.26 -11.30 1.73
C ILE A 14 2.69 -12.52 0.91
N GLU A 15 1.79 -13.48 0.68
CA GLU A 15 2.05 -14.65 -0.18
C GLU A 15 2.44 -14.22 -1.59
N LYS A 16 1.74 -13.23 -2.14
CA LYS A 16 2.03 -12.71 -3.47
C LYS A 16 3.39 -12.02 -3.51
N LEU A 17 3.69 -11.15 -2.54
CA LEU A 17 4.99 -10.49 -2.39
C LEU A 17 6.15 -11.46 -2.17
N THR A 18 5.87 -12.64 -1.60
CA THR A 18 6.89 -13.69 -1.42
C THR A 18 7.17 -14.43 -2.73
N SER A 19 6.14 -14.67 -3.54
CA SER A 19 6.23 -15.51 -4.75
C SER A 19 6.78 -14.75 -5.96
N GLU A 20 6.60 -13.44 -6.01
CA GLU A 20 6.95 -12.59 -7.14
C GLU A 20 7.59 -11.29 -6.67
N LYS A 21 8.41 -10.66 -7.52
CA LYS A 21 9.02 -9.37 -7.21
C LYS A 21 8.10 -8.23 -7.59
N PHE A 22 7.92 -7.28 -6.67
CA PHE A 22 7.14 -6.07 -6.88
C PHE A 22 7.97 -4.84 -6.54
N PHE A 23 7.74 -3.75 -7.28
CA PHE A 23 8.41 -2.45 -7.04
C PHE A 23 7.65 -1.60 -6.02
N ALA A 24 6.36 -1.82 -5.84
CA ALA A 24 5.52 -1.09 -4.90
C ALA A 24 4.23 -1.88 -4.60
N VAL A 25 3.57 -1.54 -3.50
CA VAL A 25 2.23 -2.04 -3.15
C VAL A 25 1.27 -0.88 -2.98
N GLY A 26 0.12 -0.93 -3.67
CA GLY A 26 -0.98 0.00 -3.46
C GLY A 26 -2.06 -0.63 -2.58
N LEU A 27 -2.49 0.06 -1.53
CA LEU A 27 -3.60 -0.35 -0.65
C LEU A 27 -4.63 0.77 -0.55
N SER A 28 -5.91 0.41 -0.46
CA SER A 28 -7.00 1.38 -0.34
C SER A 28 -7.90 1.10 0.86
N ALA A 29 -8.33 2.16 1.55
CA ALA A 29 -9.36 2.10 2.59
C ALA A 29 -10.45 3.16 2.36
N LEU A 30 -11.69 2.70 2.24
CA LEU A 30 -12.86 3.57 2.03
C LEU A 30 -13.65 3.82 3.32
N MET A 31 -13.44 3.00 4.35
CA MET A 31 -14.12 3.10 5.64
C MET A 31 -13.10 3.27 6.76
N THR A 32 -13.42 4.07 7.78
CA THR A 32 -12.53 4.25 8.94
C THR A 32 -12.32 2.94 9.71
N THR A 33 -13.30 2.05 9.68
CA THR A 33 -13.22 0.70 10.28
C THR A 33 -12.17 -0.20 9.63
N THR A 34 -11.74 0.09 8.39
CA THR A 34 -10.69 -0.67 7.70
C THR A 34 -9.28 -0.14 7.97
N LEU A 35 -9.13 1.02 8.62
CA LEU A 35 -7.82 1.61 8.92
C LEU A 35 -6.94 0.75 9.82
N PRO A 36 -7.45 0.08 10.90
CA PRO A 36 -6.61 -0.80 11.71
C PRO A 36 -6.07 -2.00 10.93
N ALA A 37 -6.87 -2.56 10.02
CA ALA A 37 -6.44 -3.66 9.16
C ALA A 37 -5.39 -3.20 8.13
N LEU A 38 -5.59 -1.99 7.56
CA LEU A 38 -4.62 -1.35 6.68
C LEU A 38 -3.27 -1.14 7.40
N GLU A 39 -3.29 -0.55 8.60
CA GLU A 39 -2.08 -0.32 9.40
C GLU A 39 -1.33 -1.62 9.71
N LYS A 40 -2.04 -2.68 10.12
CA LYS A 40 -1.45 -4.01 10.36
C LYS A 40 -0.77 -4.56 9.10
N THR A 41 -1.41 -4.38 7.95
CA THR A 41 -0.89 -4.86 6.66
C THR A 41 0.39 -4.12 6.28
N VAL A 42 0.37 -2.79 6.34
CA VAL A 42 1.54 -1.93 6.05
C VAL A 42 2.72 -2.29 6.95
N ARG A 43 2.50 -2.41 8.27
CA ARG A 43 3.54 -2.83 9.22
C ARG A 43 4.12 -4.19 8.88
N THR A 44 3.28 -5.15 8.49
CA THR A 44 3.72 -6.50 8.13
C THR A 44 4.56 -6.48 6.86
N ILE A 45 4.17 -5.68 5.86
CA ILE A 45 4.94 -5.51 4.62
C ILE A 45 6.30 -4.88 4.95
N HIS A 46 6.36 -3.79 5.70
CA HIS A 46 7.64 -3.16 6.06
C HIS A 46 8.57 -4.08 6.86
N GLN A 47 8.02 -4.98 7.68
CA GLN A 47 8.82 -5.96 8.43
C GLN A 47 9.42 -7.06 7.54
N LYS A 48 8.68 -7.52 6.53
CA LYS A 48 9.09 -8.65 5.68
C LYS A 48 9.80 -8.22 4.39
N PHE A 49 9.43 -7.06 3.87
CA PHE A 49 9.86 -6.50 2.59
C PHE A 49 10.18 -5.01 2.74
N PRO A 50 11.20 -4.65 3.54
CA PRO A 50 11.53 -3.26 3.85
C PRO A 50 11.93 -2.45 2.60
N GLU A 51 12.30 -3.10 1.50
CA GLU A 51 12.64 -2.43 0.25
C GLU A 51 11.41 -2.08 -0.61
N ILE A 52 10.23 -2.63 -0.30
CA ILE A 52 9.02 -2.42 -1.11
C ILE A 52 8.22 -1.24 -0.53
N PRO A 53 8.20 -0.07 -1.21
CA PRO A 53 7.39 1.06 -0.78
C PRO A 53 5.89 0.73 -0.84
N VAL A 54 5.16 1.19 0.18
CA VAL A 54 3.71 1.03 0.27
C VAL A 54 3.01 2.37 0.06
N ILE A 55 2.08 2.41 -0.89
CA ILE A 55 1.23 3.55 -1.20
C ILE A 55 -0.16 3.26 -0.62
N ILE A 56 -0.72 4.19 0.14
CA ILE A 56 -2.08 4.11 0.67
C ILE A 56 -2.96 5.27 0.19
N GLY A 57 -4.24 4.98 -0.02
CA GLY A 57 -5.23 6.00 -0.38
C GLY A 57 -6.67 5.57 -0.10
N GLY A 58 -7.62 6.37 -0.53
CA GLY A 58 -9.05 6.13 -0.37
C GLY A 58 -9.73 7.12 0.58
N ALA A 59 -11.07 7.13 0.54
CA ALA A 59 -11.90 8.17 1.16
C ALA A 59 -11.71 8.33 2.68
N ALA A 60 -11.27 7.27 3.37
CA ALA A 60 -11.05 7.30 4.81
C ALA A 60 -9.59 7.58 5.22
N VAL A 61 -8.67 7.72 4.26
CA VAL A 61 -7.23 7.86 4.50
C VAL A 61 -6.82 9.33 4.43
N SER A 62 -6.10 9.78 5.45
CA SER A 62 -5.43 11.09 5.46
C SER A 62 -3.92 10.95 5.24
N ARG A 63 -3.28 12.05 4.83
CA ARG A 63 -1.81 12.13 4.73
C ARG A 63 -1.14 11.83 6.06
N GLU A 64 -1.63 12.43 7.15
CA GLU A 64 -1.08 12.22 8.50
C GLU A 64 -1.15 10.75 8.93
N PHE A 65 -2.22 10.04 8.59
CA PHE A 65 -2.32 8.61 8.88
C PHE A 65 -1.29 7.81 8.10
N ALA A 66 -1.07 8.13 6.82
CA ALA A 66 -0.05 7.46 5.99
C ALA A 66 1.35 7.65 6.57
N GLU A 67 1.72 8.89 6.87
CA GLU A 67 3.01 9.24 7.45
C GLU A 67 3.23 8.53 8.80
N ARG A 68 2.20 8.49 9.65
CA ARG A 68 2.25 7.81 10.96
C ARG A 68 2.59 6.32 10.84
N ILE A 69 2.12 5.66 9.78
CA ILE A 69 2.37 4.22 9.56
C ILE A 69 3.53 3.95 8.59
N GLY A 70 4.23 5.01 8.15
CA GLY A 70 5.38 4.93 7.26
C GLY A 70 5.04 4.65 5.80
N ALA A 71 3.81 4.91 5.35
CA ALA A 71 3.36 4.72 3.98
C ALA A 71 3.30 6.04 3.20
N LEU A 72 3.36 5.93 1.87
CA LEU A 72 3.17 7.06 0.95
C LEU A 72 1.68 7.33 0.77
N TYR A 73 1.28 8.60 0.81
CA TYR A 73 -0.12 8.99 0.65
C TYR A 73 -0.46 9.32 -0.81
N ALA A 74 -1.51 8.71 -1.35
CA ALA A 74 -2.13 9.08 -2.61
C ALA A 74 -3.55 9.63 -2.39
N ALA A 75 -3.76 10.89 -2.76
CA ALA A 75 -5.07 11.55 -2.64
C ALA A 75 -6.10 10.99 -3.64
N ASP A 76 -5.64 10.55 -4.81
CA ASP A 76 -6.45 10.00 -5.89
C ASP A 76 -5.61 9.05 -6.77
N ALA A 77 -6.26 8.43 -7.76
CA ALA A 77 -5.61 7.50 -8.67
C ALA A 77 -4.50 8.14 -9.52
N VAL A 78 -4.63 9.42 -9.87
CA VAL A 78 -3.63 10.14 -10.67
C VAL A 78 -2.36 10.37 -9.84
N ASN A 79 -2.52 10.74 -8.58
CA ASN A 79 -1.42 10.89 -7.63
C ASN A 79 -0.75 9.55 -7.36
N ALA A 80 -1.52 8.46 -7.20
CA ALA A 80 -0.98 7.12 -7.03
C ALA A 80 -0.12 6.70 -8.25
N ALA A 81 -0.58 6.97 -9.47
CA ALA A 81 0.16 6.67 -10.69
C ALA A 81 1.49 7.43 -10.76
N LYS A 82 1.49 8.73 -10.40
CA LYS A 82 2.73 9.54 -10.34
C LYS A 82 3.72 9.01 -9.34
N ILE A 83 3.27 8.69 -8.12
CA ILE A 83 4.14 8.12 -7.07
C ILE A 83 4.73 6.78 -7.54
N ALA A 84 3.92 5.93 -8.19
CA ALA A 84 4.40 4.65 -8.72
C ALA A 84 5.45 4.83 -9.83
N ASP A 85 5.28 5.81 -10.71
CA ASP A 85 6.25 6.14 -11.77
C ASP A 85 7.57 6.66 -11.20
N GLU A 86 7.52 7.51 -10.16
CA GLU A 86 8.70 7.98 -9.44
C GLU A 86 9.45 6.85 -8.72
N ILE A 87 8.72 5.88 -8.15
CA ILE A 87 9.32 4.70 -7.53
C ILE A 87 9.99 3.84 -8.59
N PHE A 88 9.31 3.59 -9.71
CA PHE A 88 9.83 2.74 -10.79
C PHE A 88 11.07 3.35 -11.44
N SER A 89 11.10 4.66 -11.65
CA SER A 89 12.22 5.37 -12.28
C SER A 89 13.48 5.45 -11.40
N LYS A 90 13.36 5.17 -10.10
CA LYS A 90 14.48 5.18 -9.14
C LYS A 90 15.10 3.79 -8.90
N GLY A 91 14.48 2.73 -9.41
CA GLY A 91 14.96 1.34 -9.32
C GLY A 91 15.70 0.90 -10.58
#